data_AF-A0A355UJU2-F1
#
_entry.id   AF-A0A355UJU2-F1
#
_cell.length_a   1.000
_cell.length_b   1.000
_cell.length_c   1.000
_cell.angle_alpha   90.00
_cell.angle_beta   90.00
_cell.angle_gamma   90.00
#
_symmetry.space_group_name_H-M   'P 1'
#
loop_
_entity.id
_entity.type
_entity.pdbx_description
1 polymer ?
#
loop_
_entity_poly.entity_id
_entity_poly.type
_entity_poly.pdbx_seq_one_letter_code
_entity_poly.pdbx_strand_id
1 'polypeptide(L)'
;CPNNNDRAQFLSKIYMPDQSKKWRTFLIDFAKKIGKPDPEVYIDSGKWKARQGGNGISAAEDVKIRFTNCTAEDNAKVYKLYRPIDDNFIQMFIPFGIVAKELGRKMINETIILDIKTNTPIISIQPTNQDGYDYSVKIKTMNVEKHDDLQRMIGYQIRKFNACRKCLKCESLCKFGAITISGEEYKINPDKCRRCKMCVSAKYLNGGCMMDKYLRTKE
;
A
#
# COMPACT_ATOMS: atom_id res chain seq x y z
N CYS A 1 -7.36 15.25 7.50
CA CYS A 1 -6.08 14.77 6.91
C CYS A 1 -5.06 15.92 6.87
N PRO A 2 -3.79 15.71 7.31
CA PRO A 2 -2.74 16.74 7.23
C PRO A 2 -2.39 17.18 5.80
N ASN A 3 -2.91 16.47 4.79
CA ASN A 3 -2.71 16.75 3.37
C ASN A 3 -3.87 17.47 2.70
N ASN A 4 -4.93 17.75 3.46
CA ASN A 4 -6.00 18.59 2.95
C ASN A 4 -5.49 20.03 2.82
N ASN A 5 -5.78 20.63 1.67
CA ASN A 5 -5.62 22.07 1.48
C ASN A 5 -6.68 22.83 2.28
N ASP A 6 -6.51 24.15 2.37
CA ASP A 6 -7.36 24.98 3.21
C ASP A 6 -8.80 25.01 2.71
N ARG A 7 -8.99 24.94 1.37
CA ARG A 7 -10.31 24.77 0.76
C ARG A 7 -11.03 23.52 1.27
N ALA A 8 -10.36 22.37 1.30
CA ALA A 8 -10.97 21.13 1.79
C ALA A 8 -11.31 21.20 3.28
N GLN A 9 -10.49 21.87 4.09
CA GLN A 9 -10.80 22.09 5.51
C GLN A 9 -12.00 23.03 5.69
N PHE A 10 -12.06 24.11 4.92
CA PHE A 10 -13.19 25.04 4.90
C PHE A 10 -14.50 24.31 4.52
N LEU A 11 -14.49 23.56 3.42
CA LEU A 11 -15.66 22.79 2.98
C LEU A 11 -16.08 21.74 4.03
N SER A 12 -15.13 21.09 4.70
CA SER A 12 -15.45 20.12 5.75
C SER A 12 -16.17 20.76 6.93
N LYS A 13 -15.86 22.02 7.29
CA LYS A 13 -16.59 22.75 8.34
C LYS A 13 -18.04 23.04 7.97
N ILE A 14 -18.34 23.23 6.68
CA ILE A 14 -19.69 23.52 6.18
C ILE A 14 -20.51 22.23 6.03
N TYR A 15 -19.96 21.25 5.30
CA TYR A 15 -20.71 20.06 4.89
C TYR A 15 -20.60 18.88 5.86
N MET A 16 -19.64 18.91 6.79
CA MET A 16 -19.40 17.86 7.78
C MET A 16 -19.07 18.45 9.16
N PRO A 17 -19.93 19.32 9.72
CA PRO A 17 -19.62 20.13 10.90
C PRO A 17 -19.25 19.29 12.12
N ASP A 18 -19.96 18.18 12.37
CA ASP A 18 -19.70 17.31 13.53
C ASP A 18 -18.36 16.59 13.43
N GLN A 19 -18.03 16.02 12.26
CA GLN A 19 -16.77 15.35 12.02
C GLN A 19 -15.61 16.35 12.05
N SER A 20 -15.83 17.56 11.52
CA SER A 20 -14.86 18.65 11.56
C SER A 20 -14.56 19.07 13.01
N LYS A 21 -15.60 19.22 13.84
CA LYS A 21 -15.47 19.53 15.28
C LYS A 21 -14.73 18.42 16.02
N LYS A 22 -15.14 17.15 15.86
CA LYS A 22 -14.47 15.99 16.47
C LYS A 22 -12.98 15.94 16.11
N TRP A 23 -12.65 16.14 14.84
CA TRP A 23 -11.27 16.14 14.36
C TRP A 23 -10.45 17.31 14.93
N ARG A 24 -11.01 18.52 14.95
CA ARG A 24 -10.34 19.69 15.56
C ARG A 24 -10.06 19.47 17.04
N THR A 25 -11.04 18.97 17.80
CA THR A 25 -10.88 18.66 19.23
C THR A 25 -9.74 17.66 19.46
N PHE A 26 -9.72 16.56 18.71
CA PHE A 26 -8.63 15.58 18.79
C PHE A 26 -7.25 16.21 18.60
N LEU A 27 -7.12 17.09 17.59
CA LEU A 27 -5.85 17.76 17.32
C LEU A 27 -5.44 18.73 18.44
N ILE A 28 -6.39 19.43 19.04
CA ILE A 28 -6.15 20.34 20.17
C ILE A 28 -5.70 19.54 21.40
N ASP A 29 -6.38 18.44 21.71
CA ASP A 29 -6.02 17.60 22.86
C ASP A 29 -4.65 16.96 22.67
N PHE A 30 -4.33 16.52 21.45
CA PHE A 30 -2.98 16.09 21.11
C PHE A 30 -1.96 17.21 21.29
N ALA A 31 -2.26 18.44 20.86
CA ALA A 31 -1.38 19.60 20.99
C ALA A 31 -1.15 20.01 22.46
N LYS A 32 -2.15 19.86 23.34
CA LYS A 32 -2.00 20.01 24.79
C LYS A 32 -1.07 18.95 25.37
N LYS A 33 -1.27 17.69 25.00
CA LYS A 33 -0.49 16.54 25.53
C LYS A 33 1.02 16.65 25.30
N ILE A 34 1.43 17.28 24.21
CA ILE A 34 2.84 17.51 23.83
C ILE A 34 3.39 18.86 24.30
N GLY A 35 2.63 19.63 25.10
CA GLY A 35 3.05 20.92 25.66
C GLY A 35 3.16 22.07 24.66
N LYS A 36 2.25 22.19 23.67
CA LYS A 36 2.21 23.40 22.84
C LYS A 36 1.55 24.56 23.60
N PRO A 37 2.17 25.77 23.64
CA PRO A 37 1.68 26.90 24.43
C PRO A 37 0.30 27.40 23.96
N ASP A 38 0.07 27.44 22.64
CA ASP A 38 -1.22 27.84 22.04
C ASP A 38 -1.78 26.73 21.14
N PRO A 39 -2.43 25.70 21.71
CA PRO A 39 -2.94 24.55 20.95
C PRO A 39 -3.89 24.95 19.82
N GLU A 40 -4.82 25.88 20.06
CA GLU A 40 -5.80 26.29 19.06
C GLU A 40 -5.16 27.01 17.87
N VAL A 41 -4.33 28.02 18.14
CA VAL A 41 -3.58 28.74 17.09
C VAL A 41 -2.67 27.78 16.33
N TYR A 42 -2.00 26.86 17.03
CA TYR A 42 -1.16 25.83 16.41
C TYR A 42 -1.94 24.91 15.47
N ILE A 43 -3.17 24.54 15.81
CA ILE A 43 -4.04 23.71 14.97
C ILE A 43 -4.62 24.51 13.80
N ASP A 44 -5.20 25.68 14.07
CA ASP A 44 -5.92 26.47 13.08
C ASP A 44 -4.99 27.13 12.05
N SER A 45 -3.75 27.46 12.44
CA SER A 45 -2.70 27.90 11.50
C SER A 45 -2.11 26.76 10.66
N GLY A 46 -2.51 25.51 10.90
CA GLY A 46 -2.00 24.35 10.16
C GLY A 46 -0.58 23.94 10.51
N LYS A 47 0.07 24.56 11.51
CA LYS A 47 1.45 24.22 11.94
C LYS A 47 1.60 22.77 12.41
N TRP A 48 0.52 22.14 12.86
CA TRP A 48 0.48 20.69 13.14
C TRP A 48 0.76 19.81 11.93
N LYS A 49 0.46 20.30 10.71
CA LYS A 49 0.78 19.60 9.46
C LYS A 49 2.29 19.49 9.25
N ALA A 50 3.15 20.30 9.87
CA ALA A 50 4.60 20.22 9.69
C ALA A 50 5.23 18.96 10.31
N ARG A 51 4.50 18.25 11.19
CA ARG A 51 4.94 16.97 11.78
C ARG A 51 4.51 15.75 10.96
N GLN A 52 4.50 15.84 9.63
CA GLN A 52 4.30 14.65 8.80
C GLN A 52 5.51 13.72 8.95
N GLY A 53 5.26 12.42 9.09
CA GLY A 53 6.28 11.40 9.23
C GLY A 53 5.89 10.32 10.24
N GLY A 54 6.59 9.19 10.20
CA GLY A 54 6.33 8.04 11.06
C GLY A 54 7.09 8.00 12.38
N ASN A 55 7.95 9.00 12.67
CA ASN A 55 8.83 8.95 13.85
C ASN A 55 8.02 8.80 15.15
N GLY A 56 8.26 7.71 15.89
CA GLY A 56 7.59 7.40 17.15
C GLY A 56 6.17 6.82 17.00
N ILE A 57 5.74 6.42 15.80
CA ILE A 57 4.43 5.82 15.54
C ILE A 57 4.61 4.37 15.07
N SER A 58 3.91 3.42 15.69
CA SER A 58 3.98 1.99 15.32
C SER A 58 3.62 1.72 13.86
N ALA A 59 2.65 2.47 13.31
CA ALA A 59 2.24 2.39 11.92
C ALA A 59 3.37 2.72 10.91
N ALA A 60 4.47 3.33 11.34
CA ALA A 60 5.65 3.54 10.50
C ALA A 60 6.28 2.22 10.03
N GLU A 61 6.10 1.14 10.79
CA GLU A 61 6.59 -0.17 10.40
C GLU A 61 5.84 -0.74 9.19
N ASP A 62 4.58 -0.35 8.97
CA ASP A 62 3.76 -0.86 7.87
C ASP A 62 4.29 -0.46 6.48
N VAL A 63 5.02 0.66 6.40
CA VAL A 63 5.60 1.13 5.14
C VAL A 63 7.00 0.57 4.87
N LYS A 64 7.64 -0.06 5.87
CA LYS A 64 8.95 -0.69 5.69
C LYS A 64 8.77 -2.06 5.05
N ILE A 65 9.38 -2.25 3.88
CA ILE A 65 9.37 -3.56 3.21
C ILE A 65 10.44 -4.42 3.90
N ARG A 66 9.99 -5.38 4.71
CA ARG A 66 10.87 -6.36 5.34
C ARG A 66 10.83 -7.66 4.53
N PHE A 67 11.98 -8.12 4.08
CA PHE A 67 12.10 -9.37 3.35
C PHE A 67 13.44 -10.05 3.59
N THR A 68 13.47 -11.36 3.36
CA THR A 68 14.69 -12.16 3.22
C THR A 68 14.75 -12.74 1.81
N ASN A 69 15.95 -12.93 1.27
CA ASN A 69 16.11 -13.67 0.02
C ASN A 69 15.92 -15.17 0.31
N CYS A 70 15.26 -15.89 -0.59
CA CYS A 70 15.16 -17.34 -0.49
C CYS A 70 16.50 -17.97 -0.89
N THR A 71 17.08 -18.80 -0.02
CA THR A 71 18.34 -19.48 -0.30
C THR A 71 18.17 -20.70 -1.23
N ALA A 72 16.97 -21.26 -1.30
CA ALA A 72 16.67 -22.46 -2.08
C ALA A 72 16.21 -22.15 -3.52
N GLU A 73 15.81 -20.92 -3.81
CA GLU A 73 15.26 -20.56 -5.12
C GLU A 73 15.75 -19.19 -5.58
N ASP A 74 16.28 -19.15 -6.81
CA ASP A 74 16.69 -17.91 -7.44
C ASP A 74 15.51 -16.95 -7.66
N ASN A 75 15.81 -15.66 -7.57
CA ASN A 75 14.86 -14.58 -7.80
C ASN A 75 13.58 -14.66 -6.96
N ALA A 76 13.68 -15.25 -5.76
CA ALA A 76 12.59 -15.38 -4.80
C ALA A 76 12.90 -14.62 -3.50
N LYS A 77 11.89 -13.92 -2.99
CA LYS A 77 11.95 -13.16 -1.74
C LYS A 77 10.79 -13.55 -0.84
N VAL A 78 11.04 -13.65 0.46
CA VAL A 78 10.02 -13.89 1.48
C VAL A 78 9.74 -12.57 2.19
N TYR A 79 8.54 -12.04 2.00
CA TYR A 79 8.11 -10.75 2.54
C TYR A 79 7.30 -10.92 3.83
N LYS A 80 7.54 -10.06 4.82
CA LYS A 80 6.66 -9.94 5.99
C LYS A 80 5.37 -9.22 5.60
N LEU A 81 4.23 -9.79 6.01
CA LEU A 81 2.91 -9.19 5.88
C LEU A 81 2.35 -8.82 7.26
N TYR A 82 1.46 -7.83 7.31
CA TYR A 82 0.74 -7.44 8.53
C TYR A 82 -0.49 -8.32 8.81
N ARG A 83 -1.02 -8.96 7.76
CA ARG A 83 -2.22 -9.80 7.80
C ARG A 83 -2.08 -10.95 6.78
N PRO A 84 -2.83 -12.05 6.90
CA PRO A 84 -2.71 -13.17 5.97
C PRO A 84 -3.09 -12.76 4.55
N ILE A 85 -2.58 -13.52 3.57
CA ILE A 85 -2.94 -13.33 2.15
C ILE A 85 -4.43 -13.60 2.00
N ASP A 86 -5.12 -12.68 1.33
CA ASP A 86 -6.51 -12.79 0.92
C ASP A 86 -6.65 -12.54 -0.59
N ASP A 87 -7.87 -12.63 -1.10
CA ASP A 87 -8.12 -12.31 -2.50
C ASP A 87 -7.75 -10.87 -2.84
N ASN A 88 -7.97 -9.93 -1.92
CA ASN A 88 -7.58 -8.52 -2.11
C ASN A 88 -6.08 -8.37 -2.39
N PHE A 89 -5.22 -9.14 -1.70
CA PHE A 89 -3.79 -9.19 -1.97
C PHE A 89 -3.49 -9.71 -3.37
N ILE A 90 -4.06 -10.85 -3.75
CA ILE A 90 -3.75 -11.53 -5.02
C ILE A 90 -4.10 -10.63 -6.22
N GLN A 91 -5.26 -9.99 -6.21
CA GLN A 91 -5.67 -9.10 -7.31
C GLN A 91 -4.88 -7.79 -7.40
N MET A 92 -4.09 -7.40 -6.39
CA MET A 92 -3.12 -6.30 -6.54
C MET A 92 -2.04 -6.61 -7.59
N PHE A 93 -1.91 -7.86 -8.02
CA PHE A 93 -0.98 -8.31 -9.05
C PHE A 93 -1.56 -8.32 -10.47
N ILE A 94 -2.85 -8.01 -10.66
CA ILE A 94 -3.46 -7.84 -11.99
C ILE A 94 -2.69 -6.86 -12.91
N PRO A 95 -2.09 -5.75 -12.42
CA PRO A 95 -1.27 -4.88 -13.26
C PRO A 95 -0.06 -5.56 -13.92
N PHE A 96 0.38 -6.72 -13.41
CA PHE A 96 1.51 -7.47 -13.94
C PHE A 96 1.10 -8.46 -15.04
N GLY A 97 -0.13 -9.00 -15.03
CA GLY A 97 -0.48 -10.09 -15.94
C GLY A 97 -1.89 -10.67 -15.75
N ILE A 98 -2.03 -11.95 -16.06
CA ILE A 98 -3.24 -12.75 -15.84
C ILE A 98 -3.05 -13.53 -14.53
N VAL A 99 -3.98 -13.41 -13.60
CA VAL A 99 -3.96 -14.18 -12.34
C VAL A 99 -4.55 -15.56 -12.61
N ALA A 100 -3.71 -16.60 -12.60
CA ALA A 100 -4.06 -17.99 -12.85
C ALA A 100 -3.85 -18.81 -11.57
N LYS A 101 -4.89 -18.91 -10.73
CA LYS A 101 -4.85 -19.69 -9.47
C LYS A 101 -4.81 -21.20 -9.75
N GLU A 102 -5.44 -21.61 -10.83
CA GLU A 102 -5.60 -23.00 -11.27
C GLU A 102 -4.28 -23.65 -11.75
N LEU A 103 -3.31 -22.84 -12.18
CA LEU A 103 -2.00 -23.33 -12.61
C LEU A 103 -1.01 -23.49 -11.43
N GLY A 104 -1.34 -22.96 -10.26
CA GLY A 104 -0.50 -23.09 -9.07
C GLY A 104 -0.68 -24.42 -8.35
N ARG A 105 0.35 -24.81 -7.60
CA ARG A 105 0.30 -25.99 -6.72
C ARG A 105 -0.73 -25.79 -5.60
N LYS A 106 -1.83 -26.56 -5.66
CA LYS A 106 -2.93 -26.51 -4.68
C LYS A 106 -2.48 -26.76 -3.23
N MET A 107 -1.56 -27.69 -3.01
CA MET A 107 -1.11 -28.05 -1.65
C MET A 107 -0.47 -26.90 -0.88
N ILE A 108 0.07 -25.90 -1.59
CA ILE A 108 0.76 -24.75 -1.00
C ILE A 108 0.04 -23.43 -1.30
N ASN A 109 -1.18 -23.49 -1.82
CA ASN A 109 -1.98 -22.31 -2.22
C ASN A 109 -1.20 -21.34 -3.12
N GLU A 110 -0.45 -21.88 -4.07
CA GLU A 110 0.32 -21.07 -5.02
C GLU A 110 -0.59 -20.42 -6.04
N THR A 111 -0.30 -19.16 -6.38
CA THR A 111 -0.94 -18.42 -7.47
C THR A 111 0.12 -18.01 -8.47
N ILE A 112 -0.15 -18.27 -9.76
CA ILE A 112 0.73 -17.89 -10.86
C ILE A 112 0.20 -16.65 -11.55
N ILE A 113 1.10 -15.72 -11.88
CA ILE A 113 0.80 -14.60 -12.78
C ILE A 113 1.46 -14.88 -14.13
N LEU A 114 0.66 -14.89 -15.20
CA LEU A 114 1.12 -15.09 -16.57
C LEU A 114 1.35 -13.75 -17.28
N ASP A 115 2.38 -13.67 -18.12
CA ASP A 115 2.50 -12.57 -19.06
C ASP A 115 1.34 -12.60 -20.07
N ILE A 116 0.79 -11.44 -20.38
CA ILE A 116 -0.42 -11.34 -21.20
C ILE A 116 -0.18 -11.67 -22.68
N LYS A 117 1.06 -11.51 -23.18
CA LYS A 117 1.38 -11.73 -24.59
C LYS A 117 1.80 -13.16 -24.84
N THR A 118 2.61 -13.72 -23.95
CA THR A 118 3.21 -15.04 -24.14
C THR A 118 2.50 -16.15 -23.38
N ASN A 119 1.61 -15.82 -22.44
CA ASN A 119 1.01 -16.75 -21.47
C ASN A 119 2.05 -17.54 -20.65
N THR A 120 3.30 -17.07 -20.58
CA THR A 120 4.33 -17.69 -19.77
C THR A 120 4.23 -17.23 -18.32
N PRO A 121 4.43 -18.12 -17.33
CA PRO A 121 4.53 -17.72 -15.92
C PRO A 121 5.63 -16.68 -15.72
N ILE A 122 5.32 -15.58 -15.04
CA ILE A 122 6.28 -14.52 -14.70
C ILE A 122 6.42 -14.25 -13.21
N ILE A 123 5.40 -14.59 -12.42
CA ILE A 123 5.41 -14.47 -10.96
C ILE A 123 4.75 -15.71 -10.36
N SER A 124 5.37 -16.27 -9.31
CA SER A 124 4.72 -17.22 -8.40
C SER A 124 4.57 -16.54 -7.04
N ILE A 125 3.39 -16.66 -6.46
CA ILE A 125 3.03 -16.13 -5.14
C ILE A 125 2.55 -17.30 -4.31
N GLN A 126 3.19 -17.54 -3.16
CA GLN A 126 2.76 -18.59 -2.24
C GLN A 126 2.82 -18.10 -0.79
N PRO A 127 1.79 -18.39 0.03
CA PRO A 127 1.93 -18.31 1.48
C PRO A 127 3.13 -19.13 1.94
N THR A 128 3.84 -18.63 2.95
CA THR A 128 4.91 -19.38 3.61
C THR A 128 4.95 -19.00 5.08
N ASN A 129 5.63 -19.83 5.87
CA ASN A 129 6.01 -19.47 7.23
C ASN A 129 7.49 -19.12 7.21
N GLN A 130 7.84 -18.01 7.84
CA GLN A 130 9.21 -17.54 8.00
C GLN A 130 9.39 -17.14 9.45
N ASP A 131 10.43 -17.66 10.10
CA ASP A 131 10.69 -17.38 11.49
C ASP A 131 10.80 -15.86 11.74
N GLY A 132 10.10 -15.38 12.78
CA GLY A 132 10.02 -13.98 13.15
C GLY A 132 9.00 -13.14 12.37
N TYR A 133 8.28 -13.72 11.39
CA TYR A 133 7.20 -13.04 10.67
C TYR A 133 5.84 -13.62 11.09
N ASP A 134 4.92 -12.74 11.53
CA ASP A 134 3.56 -13.12 11.92
C ASP A 134 2.78 -13.71 10.72
N TYR A 135 2.98 -13.10 9.55
CA TYR A 135 2.50 -13.57 8.26
C TYR A 135 3.59 -13.36 7.23
N SER A 136 3.73 -14.28 6.28
CA SER A 136 4.71 -14.12 5.21
C SER A 136 4.26 -14.69 3.87
N VAL A 137 4.82 -14.12 2.81
CA VAL A 137 4.57 -14.54 1.43
C VAL A 137 5.90 -14.68 0.71
N LYS A 138 6.12 -15.83 0.06
CA LYS A 138 7.23 -15.99 -0.88
C LYS A 138 6.76 -15.60 -2.26
N ILE A 139 7.49 -14.69 -2.89
CA ILE A 139 7.23 -14.25 -4.26
C ILE A 139 8.48 -14.47 -5.10
N LYS A 140 8.32 -15.28 -6.14
CA LYS A 140 9.35 -15.59 -7.13
C LYS A 140 9.03 -14.93 -8.45
N THR A 141 10.05 -14.41 -9.11
CA THR A 141 9.97 -13.95 -10.50
C THR A 141 10.67 -14.95 -11.40
N MET A 142 10.13 -15.20 -12.59
CA MET A 142 10.63 -16.21 -13.54
C MET A 142 10.38 -15.74 -14.97
N ASN A 143 11.09 -16.29 -15.96
CA ASN A 143 10.88 -16.00 -17.39
C ASN A 143 10.82 -14.50 -17.74
N VAL A 144 11.63 -13.67 -17.08
CA VAL A 144 11.73 -12.23 -17.32
C VAL A 144 13.19 -11.82 -17.41
N GLU A 145 13.51 -10.84 -18.25
CA GLU A 145 14.90 -10.34 -18.34
C GLU A 145 15.31 -9.51 -17.12
N LYS A 146 14.38 -8.68 -16.60
CA LYS A 146 14.66 -7.70 -15.53
C LYS A 146 13.97 -8.09 -14.22
N HIS A 147 14.48 -9.13 -13.59
CA HIS A 147 13.97 -9.64 -12.30
C HIS A 147 13.91 -8.55 -11.22
N ASP A 148 14.96 -7.74 -11.07
CA ASP A 148 15.03 -6.70 -10.04
C ASP A 148 13.97 -5.60 -10.21
N ASP A 149 13.69 -5.21 -11.45
CA ASP A 149 12.66 -4.21 -11.75
C ASP A 149 11.27 -4.74 -11.35
N LEU A 150 10.99 -6.01 -11.68
CA LEU A 150 9.74 -6.66 -11.31
C LEU A 150 9.63 -6.84 -9.79
N GLN A 151 10.68 -7.32 -9.13
CA GLN A 151 10.75 -7.48 -7.67
C GLN A 151 10.58 -6.14 -6.94
N ARG A 152 11.10 -5.04 -7.48
CA ARG A 152 10.87 -3.70 -6.94
C ARG A 152 9.39 -3.30 -7.02
N MET A 153 8.72 -3.54 -8.15
CA MET A 153 7.28 -3.27 -8.29
C MET A 153 6.41 -4.20 -7.42
N ILE A 154 6.86 -5.44 -7.20
CA ILE A 154 6.24 -6.37 -6.24
C ILE A 154 6.34 -5.80 -4.82
N GLY A 155 7.52 -5.31 -4.42
CA GLY A 155 7.72 -4.65 -3.13
C GLY A 155 6.76 -3.47 -2.91
N TYR A 156 6.43 -2.72 -3.96
CA TYR A 156 5.39 -1.69 -3.90
C TYR A 156 4.00 -2.23 -3.58
N GLN A 157 3.63 -3.42 -4.05
CA GLN A 157 2.36 -4.06 -3.68
C GLN A 157 2.39 -4.55 -2.24
N ILE A 158 3.51 -5.13 -1.79
CA ILE A 158 3.70 -5.52 -0.38
C ILE A 158 3.51 -4.32 0.55
N ARG A 159 4.20 -3.20 0.27
CA ARG A 159 4.04 -1.96 1.03
C ARG A 159 2.60 -1.46 1.00
N LYS A 160 1.97 -1.47 -0.17
CA LYS A 160 0.58 -1.02 -0.33
C LYS A 160 -0.37 -1.88 0.50
N PHE A 161 -0.17 -3.19 0.56
CA PHE A 161 -1.01 -4.10 1.33
C PHE A 161 -0.86 -3.87 2.83
N ASN A 162 0.38 -3.83 3.32
CA ASN A 162 0.68 -3.63 4.74
C ASN A 162 0.21 -2.25 5.23
N ALA A 163 0.43 -1.20 4.43
CA ALA A 163 0.13 0.18 4.82
C ALA A 163 -1.22 0.70 4.32
N CYS A 164 -2.12 -0.14 3.78
CA CYS A 164 -3.36 0.36 3.18
C CYS A 164 -4.24 1.04 4.24
N ARG A 165 -4.44 2.36 4.11
CA ARG A 165 -5.40 3.15 4.92
C ARG A 165 -6.57 3.66 4.10
N LYS A 166 -6.86 2.99 2.96
CA LYS A 166 -7.97 3.32 2.06
C LYS A 166 -8.02 4.79 1.66
N CYS A 167 -6.85 5.38 1.45
CA CYS A 167 -6.70 6.81 1.12
C CYS A 167 -7.22 7.22 -0.26
N LEU A 168 -7.81 6.29 -1.02
CA LEU A 168 -8.34 6.47 -2.38
C LEU A 168 -7.31 6.92 -3.44
N LYS A 169 -6.02 7.04 -3.10
CA LYS A 169 -5.00 7.49 -4.06
C LYS A 169 -4.83 6.53 -5.23
N CYS A 170 -4.89 5.21 -5.00
CA CYS A 170 -4.76 4.22 -6.07
C CYS A 170 -5.94 4.28 -7.03
N GLU A 171 -7.15 4.45 -6.51
CA GLU A 171 -8.38 4.63 -7.29
C GLU A 171 -8.30 5.92 -8.12
N SER A 172 -8.00 7.06 -7.49
CA SER A 172 -7.82 8.35 -8.18
C SER A 172 -6.72 8.33 -9.24
N LEU A 173 -5.67 7.51 -9.08
CA LEU A 173 -4.60 7.38 -10.06
C LEU A 173 -4.99 6.52 -11.27
N CYS A 174 -5.98 5.64 -11.12
CA CYS A 174 -6.39 4.74 -12.19
C CYS A 174 -7.24 5.49 -13.23
N LYS A 175 -6.60 5.93 -14.32
CA LYS A 175 -7.26 6.62 -15.44
C LYS A 175 -8.36 5.80 -16.13
N PHE A 176 -8.39 4.49 -15.90
CA PHE A 176 -9.35 3.55 -16.52
C PHE A 176 -10.48 3.14 -15.58
N GLY A 177 -10.53 3.68 -14.35
CA GLY A 177 -11.57 3.31 -13.36
C GLY A 177 -11.58 1.81 -13.05
N ALA A 178 -10.42 1.15 -13.12
CA ALA A 178 -10.28 -0.28 -12.88
C ALA A 178 -10.10 -0.62 -11.40
N ILE A 179 -9.73 0.35 -10.55
CA ILE A 179 -9.51 0.16 -9.12
C ILE A 179 -10.69 0.73 -8.36
N THR A 180 -11.22 -0.01 -7.41
CA THR A 180 -12.28 0.43 -6.49
C THR A 180 -11.87 0.13 -5.06
N ILE A 181 -12.04 1.11 -4.17
CA ILE A 181 -11.77 0.97 -2.74
C ILE A 181 -13.06 1.31 -2.00
N SER A 182 -13.74 0.29 -1.46
CA SER A 182 -15.01 0.45 -0.75
C SER A 182 -15.07 -0.49 0.46
N GLY A 183 -15.51 0.01 1.61
CA GLY A 183 -15.56 -0.79 2.83
C GLY A 183 -14.19 -1.39 3.17
N GLU A 184 -14.11 -2.72 3.27
CA GLU A 184 -12.86 -3.48 3.49
C GLU A 184 -12.19 -3.96 2.19
N GLU A 185 -12.81 -3.72 1.04
CA GLU A 185 -12.35 -4.26 -0.24
C GLU A 185 -11.46 -3.26 -0.97
N TYR A 186 -10.33 -3.77 -1.46
CA TYR A 186 -9.57 -3.14 -2.53
C TYR A 186 -9.77 -4.06 -3.73
N LYS A 187 -10.43 -3.60 -4.80
CA LYS A 187 -10.76 -4.41 -5.98
C LYS A 187 -10.09 -3.88 -7.24
N ILE A 188 -9.55 -4.76 -8.08
CA ILE A 188 -9.11 -4.40 -9.44
C ILE A 188 -9.93 -5.21 -10.45
N ASN A 189 -10.69 -4.52 -11.31
CA ASN A 189 -11.38 -5.13 -12.44
C ASN A 189 -10.38 -5.41 -13.58
N PRO A 190 -10.13 -6.69 -13.94
CA PRO A 190 -9.14 -7.05 -14.96
C PRO A 190 -9.53 -6.60 -16.38
N ASP A 191 -10.82 -6.53 -16.70
CA ASP A 191 -11.33 -6.12 -18.03
C ASP A 191 -11.14 -4.63 -18.28
N LYS A 192 -11.25 -3.82 -17.21
CA LYS A 192 -10.96 -2.37 -17.27
C LYS A 192 -9.46 -2.08 -17.17
N CYS A 193 -8.67 -2.95 -16.54
CA CYS A 193 -7.26 -2.71 -16.31
C CYS A 193 -6.43 -2.86 -17.59
N ARG A 194 -5.97 -1.74 -18.16
CA ARG A 194 -5.04 -1.72 -19.31
C ARG A 194 -3.58 -2.04 -18.95
N ARG A 195 -3.30 -2.47 -17.71
CA ARG A 195 -1.95 -2.87 -17.24
C ARG A 195 -0.86 -1.82 -17.53
N CYS A 196 -1.21 -0.54 -17.45
CA CYS A 196 -0.30 0.58 -17.71
C CYS A 196 0.79 0.75 -16.63
N LYS A 197 0.74 -0.05 -15.56
CA LYS A 197 1.67 -0.07 -14.42
C LYS A 197 1.80 1.25 -13.63
N MET A 198 0.99 2.26 -13.91
CA MET A 198 1.02 3.55 -13.18
C MET A 198 0.85 3.37 -11.67
N CYS A 199 -0.07 2.51 -11.25
CA CYS A 199 -0.38 2.23 -9.84
C CYS A 199 0.66 1.33 -9.14
N VAL A 200 1.66 0.84 -9.86
CA VAL A 200 2.76 -0.01 -9.36
C VAL A 200 4.12 0.59 -9.73
N SER A 201 4.19 1.89 -10.04
CA SER A 201 5.41 2.58 -10.45
C SER A 201 5.70 3.80 -9.57
N ALA A 202 6.97 3.96 -9.18
CA ALA A 202 7.44 5.09 -8.38
C ALA A 202 7.28 6.45 -9.09
N LYS A 203 7.21 6.46 -10.43
CA LYS A 203 6.99 7.69 -11.22
C LYS A 203 5.68 8.39 -10.86
N TYR A 204 4.63 7.63 -10.56
CA TYR A 204 3.29 8.16 -10.30
C TYR A 204 2.86 8.01 -8.84
N LEU A 205 3.39 7.01 -8.16
CA LEU A 205 3.14 6.74 -6.76
C LEU A 205 4.46 6.36 -6.10
N ASN A 206 5.16 7.36 -5.57
CA ASN A 206 6.46 7.13 -4.93
C ASN A 206 6.32 6.07 -3.83
N GLY A 207 7.25 5.13 -3.80
CA GLY A 207 7.20 3.97 -2.92
C GLY A 207 6.01 3.03 -3.13
N GLY A 208 5.17 3.20 -4.16
CA GLY A 208 4.05 2.31 -4.43
C GLY A 208 2.81 2.50 -3.57
N CYS A 209 2.87 3.35 -2.54
CA CYS A 209 1.76 3.65 -1.65
C CYS A 209 1.86 5.10 -1.16
N MET A 210 0.75 5.82 -1.11
CA MET A 210 0.75 7.19 -0.63
C MET A 210 1.13 7.29 0.86
N MET A 211 0.84 6.23 1.63
CA MET A 211 1.19 6.16 3.03
C MET A 211 2.70 6.13 3.27
N ASP A 212 3.49 5.68 2.28
CA ASP A 212 4.95 5.74 2.33
C ASP A 212 5.42 7.17 2.64
N LYS A 213 4.88 8.19 1.95
CA LYS A 213 5.20 9.60 2.22
C LYS A 213 4.87 10.03 3.65
N TYR A 214 3.78 9.53 4.22
CA TYR A 214 3.23 10.03 5.49
C TYR A 214 3.75 9.30 6.71
N LEU A 215 4.18 8.05 6.54
CA LEU A 215 4.68 7.19 7.60
C LEU A 215 6.19 6.98 7.49
N ARG A 216 6.86 7.63 6.53
CA ARG A 216 8.32 7.60 6.42
C ARG A 216 8.94 8.20 7.68
N THR A 217 9.89 7.48 8.26
CA THR A 217 10.75 7.96 9.33
C THR A 217 11.96 8.67 8.72
N LYS A 218 12.52 9.65 9.44
CA LYS A 218 13.85 10.15 9.09
C LYS A 218 14.85 9.05 9.48
N GLU A 219 15.73 8.70 8.55
CA GLU A 219 16.94 7.92 8.85
C GLU A 219 17.92 8.79 9.65
#